data_AF-A0A1Q6RU03-F1
#
_entry.id   AF-A0A1Q6RU03-F1
#
_cell.length_a   1.000
_cell.length_b   1.000
_cell.length_c   1.000
_cell.angle_alpha   90.00
_cell.angle_beta   90.00
_cell.angle_gamma   90.00
#
_symmetry.space_group_name_H-M   'P 1'
#
loop_
_entity.id
_entity.type
_entity.pdbx_description
1 polymer ?
#
loop_
_entity_poly.entity_id
_entity_poly.type
_entity_poly.pdbx_seq_one_letter_code
_entity_poly.pdbx_strand_id
1 'polypeptide(L)'
;MLLIINALLDLWDPYNLYLFPQDEYTSYAIEIHEFIEKHEDIDIETLASFVFEILPPITQNNIVLAKVEYERFAKTLLLILKV
;
A
#
# COMPACT_ATOMS: atom_id res chain seq x y z
N MET A 1 -9.26 -10.10 2.27
CA MET A 1 -8.12 -9.38 1.67
C MET A 1 -8.34 -7.87 1.72
N LEU A 2 -9.39 -7.33 1.08
CA LEU A 2 -9.68 -5.88 1.06
C LEU A 2 -9.62 -5.19 2.44
N LEU A 3 -10.30 -5.73 3.46
CA LEU A 3 -10.31 -5.16 4.81
C LEU A 3 -8.92 -5.09 5.46
N ILE A 4 -8.05 -6.07 5.18
CA ILE A 4 -6.68 -6.11 5.69
C ILE A 4 -5.85 -5.02 5.02
N ILE A 5 -5.99 -4.87 3.69
CA ILE A 5 -5.28 -3.83 2.93
C ILE A 5 -5.67 -2.45 3.44
N ASN A 6 -6.97 -2.19 3.61
CA ASN A 6 -7.45 -0.90 4.10
C ASN A 6 -6.92 -0.58 5.50
N ALA A 7 -6.98 -1.55 6.43
CA ALA A 7 -6.47 -1.37 7.78
C ALA A 7 -4.95 -1.12 7.82
N LEU A 8 -4.18 -1.73 6.91
CA LEU A 8 -2.75 -1.48 6.81
C LEU A 8 -2.43 -0.09 6.23
N LEU A 9 -3.24 0.39 5.29
CA LEU A 9 -3.13 1.76 4.77
C LEU A 9 -3.46 2.78 5.86
N ASP A 10 -4.53 2.55 6.63
CA ASP A 10 -4.90 3.40 7.77
C ASP A 10 -3.80 3.44 8.84
N LEU A 11 -3.11 2.32 9.07
CA LEU A 11 -2.02 2.23 10.04
C LEU A 11 -0.74 2.90 9.54
N TRP A 12 -0.44 2.77 8.25
CA TRP A 12 0.74 3.39 7.64
C TRP A 12 0.56 4.91 7.53
N ASP A 13 -0.64 5.34 7.15
CA ASP A 13 -1.03 6.74 6.99
C ASP A 13 0.00 7.58 6.21
N PRO A 14 0.28 7.23 4.94
CA PRO A 14 1.34 7.89 4.15
C PRO A 14 1.10 9.38 3.92
N TYR A 15 -0.13 9.86 4.16
CA TYR A 15 -0.53 11.25 3.96
C TYR A 15 -0.80 11.99 5.27
N ASN A 16 -0.58 11.35 6.42
CA ASN A 16 -0.82 11.93 7.75
C ASN A 16 -2.27 12.44 7.92
N LEU A 17 -3.23 11.66 7.41
CA LEU A 17 -4.67 11.90 7.48
C LEU A 17 -5.29 11.43 8.80
N TYR A 18 -4.51 10.86 9.73
CA TYR A 18 -4.98 10.37 11.04
C TYR A 18 -5.87 11.36 11.81
N LEU A 19 -5.68 12.67 11.60
CA LEU A 19 -6.47 13.72 12.23
C LEU A 19 -7.90 13.88 11.64
N PHE A 20 -8.16 13.35 10.45
CA PHE A 20 -9.44 13.40 9.74
C PHE A 20 -9.76 12.05 9.08
N PRO A 21 -9.98 10.98 9.86
CA PRO A 21 -10.22 9.66 9.31
C PRO A 21 -11.55 9.66 8.53
N GLN A 22 -11.42 9.44 7.23
CA GLN A 22 -12.48 9.19 6.28
C GLN A 22 -12.13 7.91 5.51
N ASP A 23 -12.94 7.56 4.53
CA ASP A 23 -12.75 6.40 3.67
C ASP A 23 -11.65 6.63 2.59
N GLU A 24 -10.74 7.59 2.80
CA GLU A 24 -9.75 8.11 1.83
C GLU A 24 -8.83 7.01 1.27
N TYR A 25 -8.54 5.98 2.07
CA TYR A 25 -7.71 4.85 1.63
C TYR A 25 -8.48 3.73 0.91
N THR A 26 -9.80 3.78 0.91
CA THR A 26 -10.65 2.68 0.43
C THR A 26 -10.49 2.43 -1.06
N SER A 27 -10.42 3.50 -1.87
CA SER A 27 -10.21 3.35 -3.32
C SER A 27 -8.89 2.68 -3.63
N TYR A 28 -7.81 3.10 -2.97
CA TYR A 28 -6.49 2.48 -3.12
C TYR A 28 -6.49 1.03 -2.64
N ALA A 29 -7.18 0.74 -1.54
CA ALA A 29 -7.31 -0.63 -1.04
C ALA A 29 -8.01 -1.56 -2.04
N ILE A 30 -9.03 -1.06 -2.74
CA ILE A 30 -9.73 -1.79 -3.81
C ILE A 30 -8.77 -2.06 -4.98
N GLU A 31 -8.03 -1.06 -5.44
CA GLU A 31 -7.10 -1.21 -6.56
C GLU A 31 -5.97 -2.21 -6.25
N ILE A 32 -5.41 -2.16 -5.04
CA ILE A 32 -4.40 -3.12 -4.58
C ILE A 32 -4.99 -4.52 -4.47
N HIS A 33 -6.22 -4.65 -3.95
CA HIS A 33 -6.91 -5.92 -3.85
C HIS A 33 -7.10 -6.57 -5.22
N GLU A 34 -7.61 -5.83 -6.19
CA GLU A 34 -7.80 -6.32 -7.55
C GLU A 34 -6.47 -6.66 -8.22
N PHE A 35 -5.44 -5.85 -8.02
CA PHE A 35 -4.11 -6.11 -8.53
C PHE A 35 -3.58 -7.45 -8.02
N ILE A 36 -3.75 -7.73 -6.72
CA ILE A 36 -3.32 -8.99 -6.12
C ILE A 36 -4.13 -10.19 -6.64
N GLU A 37 -5.45 -10.07 -6.78
CA GLU A 37 -6.27 -11.17 -7.31
C GLU A 37 -5.94 -11.55 -8.75
N LYS A 38 -5.47 -10.59 -9.56
CA LYS A 38 -5.11 -10.81 -10.96
C LYS A 38 -3.75 -11.49 -11.16
N HIS A 39 -2.94 -11.63 -10.12
CA HIS A 39 -1.59 -12.18 -10.23
C HIS A 39 -1.34 -13.28 -9.20
N GLU A 40 -1.02 -14.48 -9.68
CA GLU A 40 -0.85 -15.68 -8.85
C GLU A 40 0.42 -15.63 -7.97
N ASP A 41 1.51 -15.05 -8.48
CA ASP A 41 2.81 -14.97 -7.79
C ASP A 41 3.38 -13.55 -7.86
N ILE A 42 2.83 -12.65 -7.05
CA ILE A 42 3.39 -11.29 -6.87
C ILE A 42 4.62 -11.32 -5.95
N ASP A 43 5.68 -10.66 -6.40
CA ASP A 43 6.83 -10.33 -5.56
C ASP A 43 6.71 -8.94 -4.90
N ILE A 44 7.60 -8.67 -3.95
CA ILE A 44 7.59 -7.45 -3.14
C ILE A 44 7.83 -6.21 -4.02
N GLU A 45 8.75 -6.29 -4.98
CA GLU A 45 9.14 -5.15 -5.82
C GLU A 45 8.00 -4.73 -6.75
N THR A 46 7.31 -5.70 -7.33
CA THR A 46 6.15 -5.49 -8.22
C THR A 46 5.02 -4.83 -7.45
N LEU A 47 4.66 -5.35 -6.28
CA LEU A 47 3.61 -4.75 -5.45
C LEU A 47 3.99 -3.36 -4.94
N ALA A 48 5.22 -3.18 -4.47
CA ALA A 48 5.69 -1.88 -3.99
C ALA A 48 5.64 -0.82 -5.10
N SER A 49 6.04 -1.19 -6.32
CA SER A 49 6.00 -0.30 -7.49
C SER A 49 4.57 0.06 -7.86
N PHE A 50 3.65 -0.91 -7.89
CA PHE A 50 2.23 -0.64 -8.15
C PHE A 50 1.62 0.31 -7.11
N VAL A 51 1.86 0.07 -5.82
CA VAL A 51 1.36 0.95 -4.74
C VAL A 51 1.95 2.36 -4.87
N PHE A 52 3.23 2.49 -5.23
CA PHE A 52 3.86 3.78 -5.48
C PHE A 52 3.20 4.57 -6.63
N GLU A 53 2.76 3.88 -7.68
CA GLU A 53 2.11 4.51 -8.82
C GLU A 53 0.72 5.05 -8.48
N ILE A 54 -0.10 4.27 -7.78
CA ILE A 54 -1.49 4.67 -7.45
C ILE A 54 -1.54 5.61 -6.24
N LEU A 55 -0.61 5.49 -5.31
CA LEU A 55 -0.55 6.23 -4.05
C LEU A 55 0.82 6.90 -3.91
N PRO A 56 1.16 7.91 -4.72
CA PRO A 56 2.51 8.49 -4.75
C PRO A 56 2.81 9.39 -3.52
N PRO A 57 4.09 9.52 -3.11
CA PRO A 57 4.45 10.36 -1.97
C PRO A 57 4.20 11.85 -2.23
N ILE A 58 3.74 12.58 -1.20
CA ILE A 58 3.42 14.02 -1.28
C ILE A 58 4.66 14.88 -1.59
N THR A 59 5.84 14.47 -1.14
CA THR A 59 7.08 15.23 -1.36
C THR A 59 8.15 14.41 -2.06
N GLN A 60 8.62 14.91 -3.20
CA GLN A 60 9.70 14.29 -3.99
C GLN A 60 11.09 14.41 -3.33
N ASN A 61 11.22 15.17 -2.24
CA ASN A 61 12.52 15.44 -1.62
C ASN A 61 13.14 14.23 -0.91
N ASN A 62 12.40 13.12 -0.76
CA ASN A 62 12.87 11.92 -0.08
C ASN A 62 12.43 10.60 -0.76
N ILE A 63 12.58 10.52 -2.10
CA ILE A 63 12.24 9.33 -2.90
C ILE A 63 12.85 8.03 -2.34
N VAL A 64 14.06 8.10 -1.78
CA VAL A 64 14.74 6.92 -1.20
C VAL A 64 14.02 6.41 0.05
N LEU A 65 13.62 7.32 0.97
CA LEU A 65 12.86 6.93 2.17
C LEU A 65 11.48 6.43 1.78
N ALA A 66 10.81 7.11 0.84
CA ALA A 66 9.53 6.69 0.30
C ALA A 66 9.63 5.24 -0.21
N LYS A 67 10.59 4.92 -1.09
CA LYS A 67 10.77 3.56 -1.63
C LYS A 67 10.84 2.48 -0.55
N VAL A 68 11.59 2.72 0.53
CA VAL A 68 11.70 1.78 1.65
C VAL A 68 10.35 1.56 2.36
N GLU A 69 9.52 2.59 2.48
CA GLU A 69 8.18 2.48 3.07
C GLU A 69 7.24 1.65 2.19
N TYR A 70 7.22 1.85 0.87
CA TYR A 70 6.43 1.01 -0.05
C TYR A 70 6.87 -0.45 -0.02
N GLU A 71 8.18 -0.72 -0.02
CA GLU A 71 8.72 -2.09 0.09
C GLU A 71 8.30 -2.75 1.42
N ARG A 72 8.33 -2.01 2.54
CA ARG A 72 7.88 -2.50 3.85
C ARG A 72 6.39 -2.80 3.85
N PHE A 73 5.57 -1.92 3.28
CA PHE A 73 4.13 -2.12 3.14
C PHE A 73 3.84 -3.38 2.32
N ALA A 74 4.42 -3.49 1.11
CA ALA A 74 4.25 -4.64 0.23
C ALA A 74 4.69 -5.95 0.88
N LYS A 75 5.86 -5.95 1.53
CA LYS A 75 6.36 -7.12 2.28
C LYS A 75 5.41 -7.54 3.38
N THR A 76 4.89 -6.58 4.16
CA THR A 76 3.96 -6.85 5.27
C THR A 76 2.67 -7.46 4.74
N LEU A 77 2.11 -6.88 3.69
CA LEU A 77 0.87 -7.35 3.09
C LEU A 77 1.03 -8.78 2.55
N LEU A 78 2.09 -9.07 1.79
CA LEU A 78 2.33 -10.42 1.25
C LEU A 78 2.59 -11.45 2.35
N LEU A 79 3.25 -11.07 3.46
CA LEU A 79 3.44 -11.96 4.61
C LEU A 79 2.13 -12.32 5.30
N ILE A 80 1.18 -11.38 5.40
CA ILE A 80 -0.13 -11.62 6.02
C ILE A 80 -1.01 -12.47 5.11
N LEU A 81 -0.98 -12.25 3.79
CA LEU A 81 -1.85 -12.94 2.84
C LEU A 81 -1.37 -14.36 2.47
N LYS A 82 -0.08 -14.67 2.67
CA LYS A 82 0.49 -16.02 2.44
C LYS A 82 0.29 -16.99 3.61
N VAL A 83 -0.40 -16.57 4.69
CA VAL A 83 -0.82 -17.41 5.82
C VAL A 83 -2.24 -17.91 5.58
#